data_AF-A0A022KZF0-F1
#
_entry.id   AF-A0A022KZF0-F1
#
_cell.length_a   1.000
_cell.length_b   1.000
_cell.length_c   1.000
_cell.angle_alpha   90.00
_cell.angle_beta   90.00
_cell.angle_gamma   90.00
#
_symmetry.space_group_name_H-M   'P 1'
#
loop_
_entity.id
_entity.type
_entity.pdbx_description
1 polymer ?
#
loop_
_entity_poly.entity_id
_entity_poly.type
_entity_poly.pdbx_seq_one_letter_code
_entity_poly.pdbx_strand_id
1 'polypeptide(L)'
;MTAVDTPITPRSTYRDRTPVVGDVITHPVHGPVRVVATTTRQVRGTAKEYVDLEVVEGAMRISVPMERAEDVGLRDLLEEDQICDILEMLAGPETDRQGKDSWAHRMKELHMQLQSGSLTERVCVVRQILRESGEIPSSLALRDLLRSAISPLASEISIARGISPEAARELLIDAALPGRPHAA
;
A
#
# COMPACT_ATOMS: atom_id res chain seq x y z
N MET A 1 -1.85 15.53 23.86
CA MET A 1 -1.07 14.35 23.46
C MET A 1 -2.04 13.44 22.72
N THR A 2 -2.37 13.82 21.48
CA THR A 2 -3.40 13.15 20.69
C THR A 2 -2.64 12.21 19.76
N ALA A 3 -2.95 10.92 19.78
CA ALA A 3 -2.28 9.94 18.91
C ALA A 3 -2.69 10.25 17.46
N VAL A 4 -1.83 10.94 16.71
CA VAL A 4 -2.16 11.44 15.36
C VAL A 4 -2.10 10.33 14.30
N ASP A 5 -1.36 9.24 14.54
CA ASP A 5 -1.18 8.16 13.57
C ASP A 5 -1.10 6.79 14.27
N THR A 6 -2.23 6.29 14.81
CA THR A 6 -2.29 4.91 15.34
C THR A 6 -1.91 3.91 14.24
N PRO A 7 -1.00 2.95 14.51
CA PRO A 7 -0.55 2.02 13.49
C PRO A 7 -1.71 1.12 13.02
N ILE A 8 -2.00 1.14 11.73
CA ILE A 8 -2.99 0.25 11.12
C ILE A 8 -2.29 -1.09 10.93
N THR A 9 -2.68 -2.07 11.72
CA THR A 9 -2.09 -3.41 11.67
C THR A 9 -3.04 -4.33 10.92
N PRO A 10 -2.73 -4.69 9.66
CA PRO A 10 -3.54 -5.62 8.92
C PRO A 10 -3.48 -7.02 9.56
N ARG A 11 -4.58 -7.77 9.45
CA ARG A 11 -4.59 -9.18 9.87
C ARG A 11 -3.77 -9.99 8.88
N SER A 12 -3.03 -10.97 9.39
CA SER A 12 -2.35 -11.97 8.58
C SER A 12 -2.72 -13.35 9.09
N THR A 13 -3.47 -14.09 8.27
CA THR A 13 -3.81 -15.49 8.52
C THR A 13 -2.68 -16.46 8.15
N TYR A 14 -1.56 -15.96 7.62
CA TYR A 14 -0.40 -16.78 7.21
C TYR A 14 0.33 -17.47 8.35
N ARG A 15 0.08 -17.06 9.59
CA ARG A 15 0.58 -17.75 10.78
C ARG A 15 -0.01 -19.17 10.91
N ASP A 16 -1.20 -19.39 10.35
CA ASP A 16 -2.00 -20.59 10.58
C ASP A 16 -2.37 -21.36 9.29
N ARG A 17 -2.05 -20.83 8.08
CA ARG A 17 -2.34 -21.51 6.80
C ARG A 17 -1.34 -21.18 5.67
N THR A 18 -1.06 -22.19 4.84
CA THR A 18 -0.32 -22.05 3.57
C THR A 18 -1.20 -21.40 2.49
N PRO A 19 -0.68 -20.44 1.69
CA PRO A 19 -1.42 -19.85 0.57
C PRO A 19 -1.83 -20.93 -0.43
N VAL A 20 -3.07 -20.86 -0.88
CA VAL A 20 -3.61 -21.76 -1.90
C VAL A 20 -3.58 -21.04 -3.25
N VAL A 21 -3.31 -21.78 -4.32
CA VAL A 21 -3.38 -21.25 -5.68
C VAL A 21 -4.77 -20.66 -5.93
N GLY A 22 -4.81 -19.42 -6.39
CA GLY A 22 -6.04 -18.65 -6.59
C GLY A 22 -6.37 -17.67 -5.45
N ASP A 23 -5.75 -17.80 -4.27
CA ASP A 23 -5.92 -16.82 -3.19
C ASP A 23 -5.43 -15.44 -3.65
N VAL A 24 -6.17 -14.40 -3.27
CA VAL A 24 -5.80 -12.99 -3.50
C VAL A 24 -5.41 -12.39 -2.16
N ILE A 25 -4.17 -11.93 -2.08
CA ILE A 25 -3.54 -11.38 -0.88
C ILE A 25 -2.85 -10.08 -1.22
N THR A 26 -2.25 -9.42 -0.23
CA THR A 26 -1.57 -8.15 -0.46
C THR A 26 -0.08 -8.23 -0.13
N HIS A 27 0.74 -7.79 -1.08
CA HIS A 27 2.15 -7.51 -0.87
C HIS A 27 2.32 -6.05 -0.41
N PRO A 28 3.09 -5.75 0.66
CA PRO A 28 3.18 -4.40 1.24
C PRO A 28 3.56 -3.28 0.26
N VAL A 29 4.49 -3.56 -0.65
CA VAL A 29 4.95 -2.60 -1.66
C VAL A 29 4.09 -2.58 -2.92
N HIS A 30 3.69 -3.76 -3.42
CA HIS A 30 3.11 -3.91 -4.75
C HIS A 30 1.57 -4.00 -4.77
N GLY A 31 0.92 -4.09 -3.60
CA GLY A 31 -0.53 -4.17 -3.51
C GLY A 31 -1.05 -5.60 -3.70
N PRO A 32 -2.31 -5.74 -4.15
CA PRO A 32 -2.94 -7.04 -4.32
C PRO A 32 -2.20 -7.93 -5.33
N VAL A 33 -1.94 -9.17 -4.92
CA VAL A 33 -1.29 -10.21 -5.71
C VAL A 33 -2.12 -11.49 -5.63
N ARG A 34 -2.17 -12.22 -6.74
CA ARG A 34 -2.78 -13.55 -6.83
C ARG A 34 -1.70 -14.63 -6.71
N VAL A 35 -1.98 -15.66 -5.92
CA VAL A 35 -1.15 -16.87 -5.87
C VAL A 35 -1.34 -17.66 -7.16
N VAL A 36 -0.29 -17.75 -7.98
CA VAL A 36 -0.31 -18.44 -9.28
C VAL A 36 0.13 -19.89 -9.14
N ALA A 37 1.19 -20.14 -8.39
CA ALA A 37 1.74 -21.47 -8.22
C ALA A 37 2.58 -21.58 -6.95
N THR A 38 2.73 -22.80 -6.45
CA THR A 38 3.73 -23.16 -5.44
C THR A 38 4.75 -24.07 -6.11
N THR A 39 6.01 -23.65 -6.15
CA THR A 39 7.10 -24.33 -6.85
C THR A 39 8.21 -24.70 -5.87
N THR A 40 8.64 -25.96 -5.87
CA THR A 40 9.85 -26.38 -5.14
C THR A 40 11.08 -26.22 -6.03
N ARG A 41 12.12 -25.51 -5.55
CA ARG A 41 13.39 -25.31 -6.27
C ARG A 41 14.55 -25.80 -5.41
N GLN A 42 15.55 -26.42 -6.04
CA GLN A 42 16.81 -26.70 -5.36
C GLN A 42 17.73 -25.47 -5.43
N VAL A 43 18.08 -24.94 -4.26
CA VAL A 43 19.05 -23.84 -4.13
C VAL A 43 20.17 -24.32 -3.23
N ARG A 44 21.39 -24.39 -3.76
CA ARG A 44 22.59 -24.87 -3.04
C ARG A 44 22.43 -26.28 -2.44
N GLY A 45 21.71 -27.17 -3.14
CA GLY A 45 21.47 -28.55 -2.71
C GLY A 45 20.34 -28.73 -1.70
N THR A 46 19.68 -27.65 -1.26
CA THR A 46 18.51 -27.71 -0.37
C THR A 46 17.24 -27.43 -1.18
N ALA A 47 16.22 -28.29 -1.02
CA ALA A 47 14.90 -28.03 -1.58
C ALA A 47 14.22 -26.91 -0.78
N LYS A 48 13.82 -25.85 -1.47
CA LYS A 48 13.09 -24.70 -0.90
C LYS A 48 11.78 -24.53 -1.65
N GLU A 49 10.71 -24.27 -0.92
CA GLU A 49 9.41 -23.97 -1.49
C GLU A 49 9.28 -22.47 -1.76
N TYR A 50 8.76 -22.14 -2.93
CA TYR A 50 8.49 -20.78 -3.38
C TYR A 50 7.03 -20.65 -3.75
N VAL A 51 6.46 -19.48 -3.50
CA VAL A 51 5.16 -19.08 -4.00
C VAL A 51 5.37 -18.04 -5.09
N ASP A 52 4.85 -18.35 -6.26
CA ASP A 52 4.83 -17.45 -7.40
C ASP A 52 3.53 -16.65 -7.35
N LEU A 53 3.68 -15.33 -7.21
CA LEU A 53 2.63 -14.32 -7.07
C LEU A 53 2.58 -13.45 -8.33
N GLU A 54 1.40 -13.01 -8.71
CA GLU A 54 1.20 -12.08 -9.83
C GLU A 54 0.39 -10.87 -9.38
N VAL A 55 0.90 -9.66 -9.63
CA VAL A 55 0.22 -8.41 -9.25
C VAL A 55 -1.07 -8.29 -10.05
N VAL A 56 -2.18 -8.01 -9.37
CA VAL A 56 -3.52 -7.95 -9.99
C VAL A 56 -3.60 -6.82 -11.03
N GLU A 57 -3.06 -5.64 -10.72
CA GLU A 57 -2.94 -4.50 -11.64
C GLU A 57 -1.57 -4.43 -12.31
N GLY A 58 -1.17 -5.50 -13.00
CA GLY A 58 0.06 -5.48 -13.78
C GLY A 58 0.43 -6.81 -14.41
N ALA A 59 1.63 -6.84 -14.98
CA ALA A 59 2.25 -8.06 -15.52
C ALA A 59 3.47 -8.51 -14.70
N MET A 60 3.63 -7.97 -13.48
CA MET A 60 4.77 -8.27 -12.62
C MET A 60 4.53 -9.57 -11.85
N ARG A 61 5.51 -10.47 -11.91
CA ARG A 61 5.54 -11.72 -11.13
C ARG A 61 6.61 -11.66 -10.04
N ILE A 62 6.25 -12.13 -8.86
CA ILE A 62 7.08 -12.10 -7.66
C ILE A 62 7.19 -13.53 -7.15
N SER A 63 8.40 -14.01 -6.87
CA SER A 63 8.63 -15.36 -6.34
C SER A 63 9.16 -15.24 -4.92
N VAL A 64 8.37 -15.63 -3.92
CA VAL A 64 8.71 -15.50 -2.50
C VAL A 64 9.02 -16.87 -1.92
N PRO A 65 10.18 -17.07 -1.26
CA PRO A 65 10.42 -18.31 -0.53
C PRO A 65 9.49 -18.40 0.68
N MET A 66 8.81 -19.53 0.85
CA MET A 66 7.83 -19.75 1.94
C MET A 66 8.41 -19.47 3.32
N GLU A 67 9.69 -19.80 3.53
CA GLU A 67 10.42 -19.55 4.79
C GLU A 67 10.50 -18.06 5.16
N ARG A 68 10.29 -17.14 4.21
CA ARG A 68 10.34 -15.68 4.41
C ARG A 68 9.03 -14.99 4.08
N ALA A 69 7.93 -15.72 3.95
CA ALA A 69 6.63 -15.13 3.65
C ALA A 69 6.22 -14.09 4.71
N GLU A 70 6.48 -14.38 5.99
CA GLU A 70 6.27 -13.45 7.11
C GLU A 70 7.24 -12.26 7.06
N ASP A 71 8.53 -12.50 6.80
CA ASP A 71 9.54 -11.43 6.68
C ASP A 71 9.23 -10.44 5.55
N VAL A 72 8.59 -10.91 4.48
CA VAL A 72 8.14 -10.08 3.35
C VAL A 72 6.88 -9.28 3.68
N GLY A 73 6.15 -9.65 4.74
CA GLY A 73 4.95 -8.95 5.20
C GLY A 73 3.71 -9.24 4.36
N LEU A 74 3.61 -10.45 3.78
CA LEU A 74 2.39 -10.86 3.09
C LEU A 74 1.21 -10.87 4.07
N ARG A 75 0.09 -10.30 3.62
CA ARG A 75 -1.09 -10.07 4.46
C ARG A 75 -2.38 -10.29 3.68
N ASP A 76 -3.47 -10.43 4.41
CA ASP A 76 -4.79 -10.49 3.82
C ASP A 76 -5.20 -9.10 3.27
N LEU A 77 -6.23 -9.11 2.42
CA LEU A 77 -6.88 -7.89 1.94
C LEU A 77 -7.44 -7.10 3.12
N LEU A 78 -7.52 -5.78 2.96
CA LEU A 78 -8.11 -4.90 3.96
C LEU A 78 -9.59 -5.22 4.21
N GLU A 79 -9.96 -5.26 5.49
CA GLU A 79 -11.34 -5.31 5.94
C GLU A 79 -11.95 -3.90 6.03
N GLU A 80 -13.28 -3.82 6.09
CA GLU A 80 -14.02 -2.55 6.03
C GLU A 80 -13.69 -1.58 7.19
N ASP A 81 -13.42 -2.12 8.38
CA ASP A 81 -12.96 -1.35 9.54
C ASP A 81 -11.61 -0.69 9.27
N GLN A 82 -10.66 -1.43 8.72
CA GLN A 82 -9.33 -0.93 8.36
C GLN A 82 -9.40 0.10 7.24
N ILE A 83 -10.31 -0.06 6.27
CA ILE A 83 -10.52 0.93 5.23
C ILE A 83 -11.07 2.23 5.85
N CYS A 84 -11.99 2.14 6.82
CA CYS A 84 -12.46 3.32 7.54
C CYS A 84 -11.32 4.02 8.29
N ASP A 85 -10.48 3.29 9.01
CA ASP A 85 -9.30 3.85 9.71
C ASP A 85 -8.35 4.59 8.74
N ILE A 86 -8.15 4.04 7.53
CA ILE A 86 -7.33 4.66 6.48
C ILE A 86 -7.94 5.99 6.02
N LEU A 87 -9.25 6.02 5.77
CA LEU A 87 -9.95 7.22 5.34
C LEU A 87 -9.93 8.30 6.42
N GLU A 88 -10.12 7.90 7.69
CA GLU A 88 -10.01 8.80 8.84
C GLU A 88 -8.58 9.36 8.98
N MET A 89 -7.56 8.51 8.81
CA MET A 89 -6.17 8.93 8.85
C MET A 89 -5.83 9.91 7.72
N LEU A 90 -6.33 9.68 6.50
CA LEU A 90 -6.17 10.64 5.38
C LEU A 90 -6.83 11.99 5.70
N ALA A 91 -8.00 11.98 6.33
CA ALA A 91 -8.72 13.18 6.75
C ALA A 91 -8.10 13.88 7.95
N GLY A 92 -7.36 13.15 8.80
CA GLY A 92 -6.72 13.65 10.01
C GLY A 92 -5.70 14.76 9.78
N PRO A 93 -5.27 15.47 10.84
CA PRO A 93 -4.26 16.51 10.72
C PRO A 93 -2.93 15.93 10.23
N GLU A 94 -2.18 16.70 9.46
CA GLU A 94 -0.82 16.29 9.10
C GLU A 94 0.06 16.32 10.35
N THR A 95 0.86 15.27 10.54
CA THR A 95 1.94 15.31 11.53
C THR A 95 2.95 16.36 11.08
N ASP A 96 3.05 17.43 11.88
CA ASP A 96 3.89 18.60 11.62
C ASP A 96 5.36 18.15 11.42
N ARG A 97 5.86 18.29 10.19
CA ARG A 97 7.23 17.88 9.85
C ARG A 97 8.15 19.06 10.16
N GLN A 98 8.77 19.02 11.33
CA GLN A 98 9.75 20.03 11.75
C GLN A 98 11.02 19.94 10.90
N GLY A 99 11.19 20.79 9.88
CA GLY A 99 12.48 20.92 9.20
C GLY A 99 12.50 21.72 7.90
N LYS A 100 13.57 22.50 7.70
CA LYS A 100 13.95 23.09 6.40
C LYS A 100 14.72 22.04 5.57
N ASP A 101 14.07 20.93 5.25
CA ASP A 101 14.72 19.86 4.51
C ASP A 101 14.90 20.23 3.03
N SER A 102 16.10 19.93 2.50
CA SER A 102 16.34 20.05 1.07
C SER A 102 15.38 19.15 0.29
N TRP A 103 14.96 19.57 -0.91
CA TRP A 103 14.06 18.80 -1.77
C TRP A 103 14.54 17.36 -1.99
N ALA A 104 15.85 17.16 -2.15
CA ALA A 104 16.45 15.84 -2.33
C ALA A 104 16.32 14.96 -1.08
N HIS A 105 16.51 15.53 0.11
CA HIS A 105 16.33 14.81 1.37
C HIS A 105 14.87 14.35 1.50
N ARG A 106 13.93 15.27 1.27
CA ARG A 106 12.50 14.99 1.33
C ARG A 106 12.06 13.89 0.36
N MET A 107 12.50 13.93 -0.90
CA MET A 107 12.17 12.89 -1.88
C MET A 107 12.71 11.52 -1.45
N LYS A 108 13.91 11.49 -0.86
CA LYS A 108 14.49 10.27 -0.31
C LYS A 108 13.67 9.73 0.87
N GLU A 109 13.25 10.58 1.79
CA GLU A 109 12.42 10.18 2.92
C GLU A 109 11.08 9.60 2.49
N LEU A 110 10.36 10.28 1.58
CA LEU A 110 9.08 9.79 1.08
C LEU A 110 9.24 8.43 0.38
N HIS A 111 10.31 8.24 -0.40
CA HIS A 111 10.62 6.94 -0.99
C HIS A 111 10.87 5.87 0.08
N MET A 112 11.68 6.17 1.10
CA MET A 112 11.97 5.22 2.18
C MET A 112 10.70 4.82 2.95
N GLN A 113 9.80 5.77 3.20
CA GLN A 113 8.50 5.53 3.83
C GLN A 113 7.60 4.62 2.98
N LEU A 114 7.64 4.71 1.64
CA LEU A 114 6.91 3.78 0.79
C LEU A 114 7.55 2.39 0.73
N GLN A 115 8.87 2.31 0.81
CA GLN A 115 9.61 1.04 0.76
C GLN A 115 9.57 0.27 2.08
N SER A 116 9.19 0.90 3.20
CA SER A 116 9.04 0.22 4.48
C SER A 116 7.94 -0.85 4.47
N GLY A 117 6.96 -0.72 3.56
CA GLY A 117 5.79 -1.59 3.50
C GLY A 117 4.74 -1.28 4.58
N SER A 118 4.96 -0.27 5.42
CA SER A 118 3.98 0.14 6.43
C SER A 118 2.77 0.82 5.78
N LEU A 119 1.57 0.33 6.11
CA LEU A 119 0.32 0.92 5.62
C LEU A 119 0.15 2.35 6.14
N THR A 120 0.43 2.59 7.42
CA THR A 120 0.38 3.93 8.04
C THR A 120 1.34 4.88 7.32
N GLU A 121 2.59 4.47 7.06
CA GLU A 121 3.54 5.36 6.38
C GLU A 121 3.12 5.66 4.95
N ARG A 122 2.59 4.67 4.23
CA ARG A 122 2.02 4.88 2.89
C ARG A 122 0.88 5.89 2.92
N VAL A 123 -0.05 5.77 3.86
CA VAL A 123 -1.17 6.70 4.03
C VAL A 123 -0.66 8.12 4.35
N CYS A 124 0.34 8.24 5.24
CA CYS A 124 0.97 9.52 5.54
C CYS A 124 1.62 10.17 4.30
N VAL A 125 2.33 9.39 3.47
CA VAL A 125 2.93 9.89 2.22
C VAL A 125 1.86 10.37 1.25
N VAL A 126 0.76 9.62 1.09
CA VAL A 126 -0.37 10.03 0.22
C VAL A 126 -0.97 11.34 0.70
N ARG A 127 -1.34 11.42 2.00
CA ARG A 127 -1.90 12.63 2.63
C ARG A 127 -0.98 13.82 2.40
N GLN A 128 0.31 13.67 2.68
CA GLN A 128 1.31 14.72 2.55
C GLN A 128 1.42 15.24 1.11
N ILE A 129 1.58 14.34 0.13
CA ILE A 129 1.74 14.76 -1.26
C ILE A 129 0.48 15.47 -1.77
N LEU A 130 -0.72 14.96 -1.44
CA LEU A 130 -1.98 15.55 -1.88
C LEU A 130 -2.22 16.93 -1.25
N ARG A 131 -2.04 17.08 0.07
CA ARG A 131 -2.28 18.35 0.75
C ARG A 131 -1.33 19.45 0.33
N GLU A 132 -0.07 19.10 0.12
CA GLU A 132 0.90 20.08 -0.36
C GLU A 132 0.70 20.48 -1.83
N SER A 133 0.17 19.59 -2.65
CA SER A 133 -0.07 19.87 -4.08
C SER A 133 -1.47 20.38 -4.40
N GLY A 134 -2.42 20.23 -3.48
CA GLY A 134 -3.82 20.62 -3.64
C GLY A 134 -4.66 19.66 -4.49
N GLU A 135 -4.06 18.74 -5.24
CA GLU A 135 -4.67 17.56 -5.90
C GLU A 135 -3.62 16.85 -6.76
N ILE A 136 -2.96 17.62 -7.63
CA ILE A 136 -2.02 17.12 -8.65
C ILE A 136 -0.66 17.78 -8.43
N PRO A 137 0.39 16.99 -8.11
CA PRO A 137 1.73 17.54 -7.94
C PRO A 137 2.27 18.18 -9.21
N SER A 138 2.97 19.31 -9.07
CA SER A 138 3.59 20.02 -10.19
C SER A 138 4.82 19.29 -10.77
N SER A 139 5.56 18.58 -9.91
CA SER A 139 6.74 17.80 -10.31
C SER A 139 6.35 16.41 -10.82
N LEU A 140 6.91 16.00 -11.97
CA LEU A 140 6.74 14.65 -12.51
C LEU A 140 7.15 13.58 -11.48
N ALA A 141 8.26 13.78 -10.78
CA ALA A 141 8.74 12.86 -9.76
C ALA A 141 7.72 12.68 -8.60
N LEU A 142 7.06 13.76 -8.18
CA LEU A 142 6.01 13.68 -7.17
C LEU A 142 4.72 13.03 -7.70
N ARG A 143 4.37 13.27 -8.98
CA ARG A 143 3.23 12.60 -9.61
C ARG A 143 3.43 11.10 -9.70
N ASP A 144 4.63 10.66 -10.08
CA ASP A 144 4.98 9.26 -10.16
C ASP A 144 5.02 8.61 -8.77
N LEU A 145 5.56 9.34 -7.78
CA LEU A 145 5.57 8.90 -6.39
C LEU A 145 4.16 8.74 -5.82
N LEU A 146 3.29 9.73 -6.03
CA LEU A 146 1.89 9.67 -5.63
C LEU A 146 1.17 8.49 -6.28
N ARG A 147 1.41 8.25 -7.58
CA ARG A 147 0.84 7.10 -8.30
C ARG A 147 1.27 5.78 -7.66
N SER A 148 2.56 5.63 -7.36
CA SER A 148 3.13 4.43 -6.71
C SER A 148 2.60 4.24 -5.28
N ALA A 149 2.31 5.33 -4.57
CA ALA A 149 1.72 5.30 -3.24
C ALA A 149 0.24 4.88 -3.27
N ILE A 150 -0.57 5.51 -4.15
CA ILE A 150 -2.02 5.34 -4.24
C ILE A 150 -2.42 4.03 -4.92
N SER A 151 -1.79 3.64 -6.03
CA SER A 151 -2.27 2.52 -6.87
C SER A 151 -2.42 1.21 -6.09
N PRO A 152 -1.44 0.76 -5.28
CA PRO A 152 -1.60 -0.43 -4.45
C PRO A 152 -2.80 -0.37 -3.49
N LEU A 153 -3.02 0.81 -2.88
CA LEU A 153 -4.08 1.02 -1.90
C LEU A 153 -5.47 1.09 -2.57
N ALA A 154 -5.56 1.78 -3.71
CA ALA A 154 -6.78 1.89 -4.50
C ALA A 154 -7.19 0.53 -5.08
N SER A 155 -6.23 -0.24 -5.61
CA SER A 155 -6.47 -1.59 -6.12
C SER A 155 -7.01 -2.51 -5.01
N GLU A 156 -6.45 -2.40 -3.80
CA GLU A 156 -6.90 -3.20 -2.67
C GLU A 156 -8.32 -2.84 -2.21
N ILE A 157 -8.63 -1.56 -2.06
CA ILE A 157 -9.97 -1.09 -1.72
C ILE A 157 -10.98 -1.44 -2.81
N SER A 158 -10.57 -1.38 -4.08
CA SER A 158 -11.39 -1.79 -5.22
C SER A 158 -11.82 -3.24 -5.11
N ILE A 159 -10.90 -4.14 -4.78
CA ILE A 159 -11.20 -5.57 -4.58
C ILE A 159 -12.06 -5.78 -3.33
N ALA A 160 -11.71 -5.14 -2.21
CA ALA A 160 -12.40 -5.30 -0.93
C ALA A 160 -13.86 -4.81 -0.97
N ARG A 161 -14.12 -3.67 -1.61
CA ARG A 161 -15.47 -3.07 -1.71
C ARG A 161 -16.20 -3.38 -3.01
N GLY A 162 -15.56 -4.05 -3.97
CA GLY A 162 -16.16 -4.36 -5.27
C GLY A 162 -16.46 -3.13 -6.13
N ILE A 163 -15.64 -2.07 -6.02
CA ILE A 163 -15.77 -0.82 -6.80
C ILE A 163 -14.67 -0.73 -7.86
N SER A 164 -14.78 0.21 -8.82
CA SER A 164 -13.70 0.38 -9.81
C SER A 164 -12.42 0.95 -9.17
N PRO A 165 -11.23 0.67 -9.73
CA PRO A 165 -9.97 1.25 -9.26
C PRO A 165 -9.98 2.79 -9.27
N GLU A 166 -10.65 3.39 -10.25
CA GLU A 166 -10.84 4.84 -10.35
C GLU A 166 -11.71 5.36 -9.21
N ALA A 167 -12.83 4.69 -8.90
CA ALA A 167 -13.69 5.06 -7.79
C ALA A 167 -12.97 4.95 -6.44
N ALA A 168 -12.19 3.88 -6.24
CA ALA A 168 -11.37 3.71 -5.05
C ALA A 168 -10.28 4.80 -4.93
N ARG A 169 -9.68 5.19 -6.06
CA ARG A 169 -8.71 6.28 -6.12
C ARG A 169 -9.33 7.63 -5.75
N GLU A 170 -10.47 7.98 -6.33
CA GLU A 170 -11.16 9.24 -6.00
C GLU A 170 -11.56 9.28 -4.52
N LEU A 171 -12.06 8.18 -3.97
CA LEU A 171 -12.35 8.04 -2.54
C LEU A 171 -11.14 8.41 -1.66
N LEU A 172 -9.95 7.92 -2.00
CA LEU A 172 -8.71 8.23 -1.27
C LEU A 172 -8.29 9.69 -1.40
N ILE A 173 -8.46 10.28 -2.59
CA ILE A 173 -8.12 11.68 -2.85
C ILE A 173 -9.07 12.61 -2.09
N ASP A 174 -10.38 12.34 -2.15
CA ASP A 174 -11.41 13.12 -1.47
C ASP A 174 -11.24 13.06 0.06
N ALA A 175 -10.88 11.90 0.61
CA ALA A 175 -10.58 11.76 2.03
C ALA A 175 -9.37 12.61 2.46
N ALA A 176 -8.34 12.73 1.62
CA ALA A 176 -7.15 13.52 1.93
C ALA A 176 -7.36 15.03 1.80
N LEU A 177 -8.33 15.46 0.99
CA LEU A 177 -8.63 16.86 0.63
C LEU A 177 -10.07 17.25 1.04
N PRO A 178 -10.38 17.33 2.34
CA PRO A 178 -11.72 17.67 2.81
C PRO A 178 -12.10 19.09 2.34
N GLY A 179 -13.24 19.21 1.63
CA GLY A 179 -13.77 20.49 1.13
C GLY A 179 -13.72 20.71 -0.38
N ARG A 180 -13.30 19.70 -1.17
CA ARG A 180 -13.43 19.73 -2.63
C ARG A 180 -14.92 19.71 -3.03
N PRO A 181 -15.39 20.61 -3.91
CA PRO A 181 -16.71 20.45 -4.50
C PRO A 181 -16.71 19.17 -5.34
N HIS A 182 -17.60 18.23 -5.04
CA HIS A 182 -17.84 17.09 -5.92
C HIS A 182 -18.20 17.63 -7.30
N ALA A 183 -17.50 17.19 -8.35
CA ALA A 183 -17.93 17.47 -9.72
C ALA A 183 -19.30 16.79 -9.89
N ALA A 184 -20.35 17.62 -9.94
CA ALA A 184 -21.72 17.20 -10.16
C ALA A 184 -21.93 16.64 -11.57
#